data_AF-A0A1G7HJU6-F1
#
_entry.id   AF-A0A1G7HJU6-F1
#
_cell.length_a   1.000
_cell.length_b   1.000
_cell.length_c   1.000
_cell.angle_alpha   90.00
_cell.angle_beta   90.00
_cell.angle_gamma   90.00
#
_symmetry.space_group_name_H-M   'P 1'
#
loop_
_entity.id
_entity.type
_entity.pdbx_description
1 polymer ?
#
loop_
_entity_poly.entity_id
_entity_poly.type
_entity_poly.pdbx_seq_one_letter_code
_entity_poly.pdbx_strand_id
1 'polypeptide(L)'
;MLTVLDAFVGQLGLGAVLALFALAAVTVPVLVVQYRRFGVVDRGRAAGAYLFAAYAAFVVALTLLPLPSPDDVVCVGRNLDPLAFVGAVRDDLADGRSLLSSPALFQLLYNVVMFVPGGVLLRRSFGWSLPRVLVAALLASAAIEAVQGSGILGLYDCAYRVLDVDDVLTNVSGALIGALLAPAVVLVPRPGHVAGRTGRSGPLRRATAASVDLLLVSIVGGSDPLLVGACLLLVFVAVPVLAGGATPGQHLVRAAVVQPDGRPAGRRALALRGVLISGPWFLVAVFAQWSGDRAAELPGLVVVAPLVVQAGLVAAVIGTATVRRDNRAPQDVLTGTELHVRERTGVRARRAGSGST
;
A
#
# COMPACT_ATOMS: atom_id res chain seq x y z
N MET A 1 35.48 11.68 11.66
CA MET A 1 34.52 11.05 12.61
C MET A 1 33.09 11.47 12.23
N LEU A 2 32.71 11.23 10.98
CA LEU A 2 31.41 11.49 10.34
C LEU A 2 31.04 10.25 9.48
N THR A 3 31.34 9.04 9.98
CA THR A 3 31.84 7.97 9.09
C THR A 3 31.03 6.68 9.03
N VAL A 4 30.06 6.44 9.92
CA VAL A 4 29.19 5.24 9.87
C VAL A 4 27.78 5.56 10.33
N LEU A 5 27.66 6.32 11.43
CA LEU A 5 26.38 6.74 11.97
C LEU A 5 25.59 7.61 10.98
N ASP A 6 26.24 8.54 10.28
CA ASP A 6 25.58 9.40 9.30
C ASP A 6 25.11 8.63 8.06
N ALA A 7 25.90 7.67 7.60
CA ALA A 7 25.51 6.77 6.52
C ALA A 7 24.29 5.91 6.93
N PHE A 8 24.32 5.38 8.15
CA PHE A 8 23.23 4.59 8.73
C PHE A 8 21.95 5.43 8.89
N VAL A 9 22.06 6.64 9.44
CA VAL A 9 20.93 7.58 9.56
C VAL A 9 20.38 7.98 8.19
N GLY A 10 21.26 8.21 7.20
CA GLY A 10 20.86 8.47 5.82
C GLY A 10 20.06 7.32 5.20
N GLN A 11 20.51 6.08 5.38
CA GLN A 11 19.78 4.88 4.95
C GLN A 11 18.43 4.74 5.64
N LEU A 12 18.36 5.00 6.95
CA LEU A 12 17.10 4.99 7.70
C LEU A 12 16.14 6.06 7.18
N GLY A 13 16.64 7.26 6.86
CA GLY A 13 15.86 8.34 6.27
C GLY A 13 15.28 7.95 4.91
N LEU A 14 16.10 7.39 4.02
CA LEU A 14 15.65 6.92 2.71
C LEU A 14 14.68 5.74 2.82
N GLY A 15 14.93 4.81 3.75
CA GLY A 15 14.00 3.72 4.08
C GLY A 15 12.64 4.23 4.56
N ALA A 16 12.61 5.27 5.39
CA ALA A 16 11.37 5.92 5.82
C ALA A 16 10.61 6.55 4.65
N VAL A 17 11.32 7.22 3.73
CA VAL A 17 10.72 7.77 2.50
C VAL A 17 10.12 6.67 1.63
N LEU A 18 10.87 5.59 1.38
CA LEU A 18 10.37 4.42 0.65
C LEU A 18 9.16 3.78 1.34
N ALA A 19 9.16 3.72 2.67
CA ALA A 19 8.03 3.22 3.44
C ALA A 19 6.78 4.11 3.26
N LEU A 20 6.93 5.43 3.23
CA LEU A 20 5.80 6.34 2.96
C LEU A 20 5.22 6.13 1.56
N PHE A 21 6.08 5.98 0.54
CA PHE A 21 5.63 5.66 -0.82
C PHE A 21 4.94 4.29 -0.89
N ALA A 22 5.52 3.27 -0.25
CA ALA A 22 4.93 1.95 -0.18
C ALA A 22 3.55 2.00 0.49
N LEU A 23 3.43 2.69 1.62
CA LEU A 23 2.16 2.91 2.33
C LEU A 23 1.12 3.60 1.45
N ALA A 24 1.50 4.68 0.76
CA ALA A 24 0.61 5.36 -0.18
C ALA A 24 0.13 4.42 -1.29
N ALA A 25 1.04 3.65 -1.89
CA ALA A 25 0.74 2.71 -2.96
C ALA A 25 -0.18 1.55 -2.50
N VAL A 26 0.01 1.01 -1.30
CA VAL A 26 -0.80 -0.12 -0.81
C VAL A 26 -2.10 0.30 -0.13
N THR A 27 -2.28 1.58 0.22
CA THR A 27 -3.47 2.07 0.93
C THR A 27 -4.76 1.73 0.19
N VAL A 28 -4.88 2.12 -1.08
CA VAL A 28 -6.09 1.87 -1.86
C VAL A 28 -6.32 0.36 -2.10
N PRO A 29 -5.32 -0.42 -2.57
CA PRO A 29 -5.46 -1.87 -2.72
C PRO A 29 -5.90 -2.59 -1.44
N VAL A 30 -5.31 -2.28 -0.29
CA VAL A 30 -5.67 -2.91 0.99
C VAL A 30 -7.13 -2.65 1.33
N LEU A 31 -7.58 -1.40 1.24
CA LEU A 31 -8.98 -1.05 1.53
C LEU A 31 -9.95 -1.72 0.55
N VAL A 32 -9.62 -1.75 -0.75
CA VAL A 32 -10.42 -2.44 -1.77
C VAL A 32 -10.52 -3.93 -1.47
N VAL A 33 -9.41 -4.61 -1.21
CA VAL A 33 -9.40 -6.04 -0.86
C VAL A 33 -10.23 -6.30 0.38
N GLN A 34 -10.14 -5.45 1.41
CA GLN A 34 -10.94 -5.61 2.62
C GLN A 34 -12.44 -5.46 2.35
N TYR A 35 -12.85 -4.45 1.58
CA TYR A 35 -14.25 -4.29 1.19
C TYR A 35 -14.76 -5.45 0.31
N ARG A 36 -13.94 -5.99 -0.58
CA ARG A 36 -14.34 -7.13 -1.42
C ARG A 36 -14.37 -8.45 -0.65
N ARG A 37 -13.41 -8.70 0.23
CA ARG A 37 -13.31 -9.99 0.92
C ARG A 37 -14.18 -10.03 2.18
N PHE A 38 -14.19 -8.97 2.96
CA PHE A 38 -14.82 -8.91 4.28
C PHE A 38 -16.04 -7.98 4.33
N GLY A 39 -16.23 -7.10 3.34
CA GLY A 39 -17.35 -6.16 3.30
C GLY A 39 -17.14 -4.91 4.15
N VAL A 40 -16.13 -4.88 5.01
CA VAL A 40 -15.78 -3.81 5.94
C VAL A 40 -14.27 -3.75 6.10
N VAL A 41 -13.75 -2.62 6.57
CA VAL A 41 -12.32 -2.47 6.90
C VAL A 41 -12.13 -2.84 8.36
N ASP A 42 -11.43 -3.94 8.59
CA ASP A 42 -10.95 -4.32 9.91
C ASP A 42 -9.63 -3.60 10.18
N ARG A 43 -9.56 -2.92 11.34
CA ARG A 43 -8.39 -2.13 11.74
C ARG A 43 -7.15 -3.01 11.93
N GLY A 44 -7.32 -4.23 12.45
CA GLY A 44 -6.23 -5.17 12.66
C GLY A 44 -5.62 -5.65 11.35
N ARG A 45 -6.46 -6.05 10.38
CA ARG A 45 -6.03 -6.43 9.03
C ARG A 45 -5.36 -5.27 8.29
N ALA A 46 -5.91 -4.05 8.41
CA ALA A 46 -5.34 -2.87 7.78
C ALA A 46 -3.96 -2.55 8.35
N ALA A 47 -3.86 -2.48 9.67
CA ALA A 47 -2.60 -2.20 10.37
C ALA A 47 -1.54 -3.26 10.05
N GLY A 48 -1.90 -4.54 10.04
CA GLY A 48 -0.98 -5.62 9.66
C GLY A 48 -0.44 -5.48 8.23
N ALA A 49 -1.30 -5.12 7.27
CA ALA A 49 -0.88 -4.90 5.89
C ALA A 49 0.04 -3.67 5.74
N TYR A 50 -0.28 -2.57 6.43
CA TYR A 50 0.53 -1.35 6.41
C TYR A 50 1.87 -1.53 7.11
N LEU A 51 1.90 -2.20 8.27
CA LEU A 51 3.13 -2.57 8.96
C LEU A 51 4.01 -3.47 8.08
N PHE A 52 3.40 -4.43 7.37
CA PHE A 52 4.15 -5.28 6.44
C PHE A 52 4.72 -4.51 5.25
N ALA A 53 3.98 -3.55 4.68
CA ALA A 53 4.49 -2.71 3.60
C ALA A 53 5.65 -1.82 4.05
N ALA A 54 5.53 -1.20 5.24
CA ALA A 54 6.62 -0.43 5.82
C ALA A 54 7.85 -1.32 6.11
N TYR A 55 7.63 -2.48 6.73
CA TYR A 55 8.67 -3.48 6.96
C TYR A 55 9.40 -3.88 5.67
N ALA A 56 8.66 -4.22 4.61
CA ALA A 56 9.25 -4.62 3.33
C ALA A 56 10.08 -3.48 2.70
N ALA A 57 9.62 -2.23 2.81
CA ALA A 57 10.38 -1.08 2.35
C ALA A 57 11.71 -0.89 3.12
N PHE A 58 11.69 -1.11 4.44
CA PHE A 58 12.91 -1.10 5.25
C PHE A 58 13.87 -2.23 4.88
N VAL A 59 13.39 -3.45 4.64
CA VAL A 59 14.24 -4.57 4.19
C VAL A 59 14.91 -4.22 2.86
N VAL A 60 14.16 -3.69 1.89
CA VAL A 60 14.72 -3.26 0.60
C VAL A 60 15.77 -2.17 0.80
N ALA A 61 15.49 -1.17 1.64
CA ALA A 61 16.43 -0.09 1.91
C ALA A 61 17.74 -0.60 2.54
N LEU A 62 17.66 -1.45 3.56
CA LEU A 62 18.84 -1.99 4.24
C LEU A 62 19.67 -2.93 3.35
N THR A 63 18.99 -3.70 2.49
CA THR A 63 19.64 -4.73 1.65
C THR A 63 20.20 -4.20 0.33
N LEU A 64 19.74 -3.05 -0.17
CA LEU A 64 20.21 -2.50 -1.45
C LEU A 64 20.98 -1.19 -1.31
N LEU A 65 20.72 -0.39 -0.27
CA LEU A 65 21.24 0.98 -0.16
C LEU A 65 22.45 1.05 0.80
N PRO A 66 23.36 2.02 0.61
CA PRO A 66 23.39 2.99 -0.47
C PRO A 66 23.86 2.32 -1.78
N LEU A 67 23.49 2.93 -2.90
CA LEU A 67 24.04 2.56 -4.19
C LEU A 67 25.43 3.20 -4.33
N PRO A 68 26.49 2.44 -4.67
CA PRO A 68 27.81 3.02 -4.94
C PRO A 68 27.74 3.94 -6.16
N SER A 69 28.66 4.90 -6.27
CA SER A 69 28.81 5.62 -7.54
C SER A 69 29.33 4.65 -8.61
N PRO A 70 28.92 4.74 -9.89
CA PRO A 70 29.40 3.84 -10.93
C PRO A 70 30.93 3.77 -11.04
N ASP A 71 31.61 4.88 -10.75
CA ASP A 71 33.07 5.00 -10.81
C ASP A 71 33.78 4.30 -9.63
N ASP A 72 33.06 4.04 -8.52
CA ASP A 72 33.60 3.43 -7.30
C ASP A 72 33.22 1.93 -7.14
N VAL A 73 32.59 1.32 -8.15
CA VAL A 73 32.11 -0.05 -8.05
C VAL A 73 33.26 -1.04 -8.09
N VAL A 74 33.40 -1.82 -7.02
CA VAL A 74 34.33 -2.96 -6.96
C VAL A 74 33.52 -4.25 -7.04
N CYS A 75 33.84 -5.07 -8.04
CA CYS A 75 33.18 -6.35 -8.24
C CYS A 75 33.58 -7.36 -7.15
N VAL A 76 32.61 -8.09 -6.63
CA VAL A 76 32.82 -9.15 -5.63
C VAL A 76 32.25 -10.48 -6.12
N GLY A 77 32.73 -11.57 -5.50
CA GLY A 77 32.39 -12.94 -5.86
C GLY A 77 31.05 -13.42 -5.29
N ARG A 78 30.88 -14.74 -5.26
CA ARG A 78 29.71 -15.44 -4.71
C ARG A 78 30.15 -16.43 -3.64
N ASN A 79 29.41 -16.49 -2.54
CA ASN A 79 29.50 -17.57 -1.57
C ASN A 79 28.32 -18.54 -1.76
N LEU A 80 28.64 -19.77 -2.18
CA LEU A 80 27.66 -20.86 -2.35
C LEU A 80 27.91 -22.02 -1.40
N ASP A 81 28.86 -21.89 -0.47
CA ASP A 81 29.17 -22.91 0.53
C ASP A 81 28.31 -22.67 1.79
N PRO A 82 27.34 -23.54 2.09
CA PRO A 82 26.48 -23.37 3.25
C PRO A 82 27.28 -23.49 4.55
N LEU A 83 26.98 -22.62 5.50
CA LEU A 83 27.61 -22.51 6.82
C LEU A 83 29.07 -22.03 6.77
N ALA A 84 29.51 -21.39 5.68
CA ALA A 84 30.84 -20.79 5.57
C ALA A 84 31.07 -19.72 6.67
N PHE A 85 30.01 -19.08 7.15
CA PHE A 85 30.08 -18.15 8.29
C PHE A 85 30.73 -18.76 9.54
N VAL A 86 30.66 -20.09 9.75
CA VAL A 86 31.28 -20.75 10.91
C VAL A 86 32.80 -20.63 10.85
N GLY A 87 33.38 -20.83 9.65
CA GLY A 87 34.79 -20.61 9.40
C GLY A 87 35.15 -19.14 9.60
N ALA A 88 34.37 -18.23 9.01
CA ALA A 88 34.62 -16.79 9.12
C ALA A 88 34.60 -16.28 10.57
N VAL A 89 33.66 -16.74 11.39
CA VAL A 89 33.62 -16.40 12.83
C VAL A 89 34.82 -17.00 13.57
N ARG A 90 35.24 -18.22 13.23
CA ARG A 90 36.42 -18.84 13.84
C ARG A 90 37.70 -18.07 13.51
N ASP A 91 37.83 -17.63 12.26
CA ASP A 91 38.98 -16.87 11.77
C ASP A 91 39.02 -15.49 12.43
N ASP A 92 37.88 -14.80 12.54
CA ASP A 92 37.76 -13.55 13.30
C ASP A 92 38.30 -13.69 14.75
N LEU A 93 37.92 -14.78 15.43
CA LEU A 93 38.37 -15.06 16.79
C LEU A 93 39.86 -15.43 16.86
N ALA A 94 40.36 -16.18 15.86
CA ALA A 94 41.77 -16.53 15.76
C ALA A 94 42.66 -15.29 15.54
N ASP A 95 42.14 -14.29 14.82
CA ASP A 95 42.76 -12.98 14.62
C ASP A 95 42.69 -12.07 15.87
N GLY A 96 42.21 -12.59 16.99
CA GLY A 96 42.16 -11.90 18.28
C GLY A 96 40.95 -10.97 18.44
N ARG A 97 39.97 -10.98 17.52
CA ARG A 97 38.71 -10.26 17.73
C ARG A 97 37.89 -10.95 18.81
N SER A 98 37.14 -10.16 19.58
CA SER A 98 36.11 -10.72 20.45
C SER A 98 34.85 -11.09 19.64
N LEU A 99 34.00 -11.95 20.20
CA LEU A 99 32.67 -12.24 19.61
C LEU A 99 31.87 -10.95 19.37
N LEU A 100 31.94 -9.99 20.28
CA LEU A 100 31.23 -8.70 20.19
C LEU A 100 31.83 -7.74 19.15
N SER A 101 32.89 -8.15 18.46
CA SER A 101 33.55 -7.36 17.42
C SER A 101 33.80 -8.16 16.13
N SER A 102 33.21 -9.35 16.01
CA SER A 102 33.32 -10.21 14.81
C SER A 102 32.34 -9.72 13.74
N PRO A 103 32.81 -9.18 12.60
CA PRO A 103 31.92 -8.76 11.52
C PRO A 103 31.07 -9.91 10.99
N ALA A 104 31.62 -11.12 10.89
CA ALA A 104 30.90 -12.29 10.42
C ALA A 104 29.71 -12.65 11.33
N LEU A 105 29.90 -12.57 12.65
CA LEU A 105 28.81 -12.80 13.61
C LEU A 105 27.72 -11.74 13.49
N PHE A 106 28.09 -10.46 13.37
CA PHE A 106 27.11 -9.38 13.26
C PHE A 106 26.33 -9.43 11.94
N GLN A 107 26.96 -9.80 10.82
CA GLN A 107 26.25 -10.02 9.55
C GLN A 107 25.13 -11.06 9.72
N LEU A 108 25.46 -12.23 10.29
CA LEU A 108 24.48 -13.28 10.57
C LEU A 108 23.35 -12.78 11.48
N LEU A 109 23.69 -12.11 12.58
CA LEU A 109 22.70 -11.60 13.53
C LEU A 109 21.78 -10.54 12.90
N TYR A 110 22.31 -9.65 12.07
CA TYR A 110 21.51 -8.63 11.40
C TYR A 110 20.52 -9.25 10.41
N ASN A 111 20.93 -10.24 9.63
CA ASN A 111 20.04 -10.95 8.70
C ASN A 111 18.90 -11.67 9.44
N VAL A 112 19.22 -12.38 10.53
CA VAL A 112 18.20 -12.99 11.40
C VAL A 112 17.24 -11.93 11.95
N VAL A 113 17.76 -10.87 12.59
CA VAL A 113 16.94 -9.82 13.21
C VAL A 113 16.06 -9.10 12.19
N MET A 114 16.58 -8.87 10.98
CA MET A 114 15.84 -8.23 9.89
C MET A 114 14.62 -9.06 9.45
N PHE A 115 14.68 -10.39 9.48
CA PHE A 115 13.56 -11.23 9.05
C PHE A 115 12.58 -11.65 10.16
N VAL A 116 12.94 -11.47 11.43
CA VAL A 116 12.05 -11.72 12.58
C VAL A 116 10.71 -10.96 12.48
N PRO A 117 10.67 -9.64 12.22
CA PRO A 117 9.41 -8.91 12.08
C PRO A 117 8.50 -9.46 10.97
N GLY A 118 9.10 -9.87 9.83
CA GLY A 118 8.37 -10.49 8.73
C GLY A 118 7.67 -11.78 9.16
N GLY A 119 8.38 -12.66 9.88
CA GLY A 119 7.81 -13.88 10.45
C GLY A 119 6.64 -13.61 11.40
N VAL A 120 6.80 -12.64 12.31
CA VAL A 120 5.75 -12.21 13.25
C VAL A 120 4.51 -11.72 12.50
N LEU A 121 4.68 -10.81 11.53
CA LEU A 121 3.59 -10.19 10.78
C LEU A 121 2.83 -11.22 9.94
N LEU A 122 3.53 -12.07 9.19
CA LEU A 122 2.91 -13.11 8.37
C LEU A 122 2.10 -14.10 9.22
N ARG A 123 2.64 -14.51 10.38
CA ARG A 123 1.96 -15.44 11.29
C ARG A 123 0.78 -14.79 12.00
N ARG A 124 0.93 -13.58 12.52
CA ARG A 124 -0.05 -12.93 13.41
C ARG A 124 -1.10 -12.10 12.68
N SER A 125 -0.71 -11.30 11.69
CA SER A 125 -1.63 -10.41 10.97
C SER A 125 -2.31 -11.10 9.80
N PHE A 126 -1.59 -11.97 9.09
CA PHE A 126 -2.13 -12.68 7.92
C PHE A 126 -2.59 -14.11 8.22
N GLY A 127 -2.23 -14.66 9.39
CA GLY A 127 -2.64 -16.00 9.80
C GLY A 127 -2.00 -17.12 8.97
N TRP A 128 -0.82 -16.88 8.38
CA TRP A 128 -0.16 -17.88 7.55
C TRP A 128 0.35 -19.06 8.39
N SER A 129 0.32 -20.27 7.82
CA SER A 129 0.94 -21.45 8.44
C SER A 129 2.46 -21.34 8.37
N LEU A 130 3.17 -22.03 9.27
CA LEU A 130 4.63 -21.98 9.32
C LEU A 130 5.29 -22.31 7.96
N PRO A 131 4.88 -23.36 7.22
CA PRO A 131 5.45 -23.62 5.89
C PRO A 131 5.28 -22.47 4.90
N ARG A 132 4.13 -21.76 4.94
CA ARG A 132 3.92 -20.59 4.06
C ARG A 132 4.84 -19.44 4.41
N VAL A 133 5.11 -19.22 5.71
CA VAL A 133 6.06 -18.20 6.16
C VAL A 133 7.47 -18.54 5.67
N LEU A 134 7.89 -19.80 5.83
CA LEU A 134 9.22 -20.25 5.41
C LEU A 134 9.41 -20.16 3.88
N VAL A 135 8.42 -20.60 3.10
CA VAL A 135 8.46 -20.48 1.63
C VAL A 135 8.53 -19.01 1.21
N ALA A 136 7.73 -18.13 1.84
CA ALA A 136 7.77 -16.71 1.53
C ALA A 136 9.11 -16.06 1.90
N ALA A 137 9.69 -16.42 3.05
CA ALA A 137 11.00 -15.94 3.47
C ALA A 137 12.10 -16.43 2.53
N LEU A 138 12.05 -17.69 2.12
CA LEU A 138 12.99 -18.28 1.16
C LEU A 138 12.92 -17.56 -0.18
N LEU A 139 11.71 -17.36 -0.73
CA LEU A 139 11.52 -16.65 -1.99
C LEU A 139 11.96 -15.18 -1.90
N ALA A 140 11.62 -14.50 -0.81
CA ALA A 140 12.01 -13.12 -0.60
C ALA A 140 13.53 -12.97 -0.48
N SER A 141 14.19 -13.84 0.30
CA SER A 141 15.64 -13.78 0.46
C SER A 141 16.38 -14.19 -0.82
N ALA A 142 15.92 -15.23 -1.52
CA ALA A 142 16.50 -15.60 -2.81
C ALA A 142 16.33 -14.49 -3.85
N ALA A 143 15.22 -13.74 -3.83
CA ALA A 143 15.04 -12.58 -4.69
C ALA A 143 16.01 -11.44 -4.33
N ILE A 144 16.27 -11.19 -3.05
CA ILE A 144 17.26 -10.19 -2.59
C ILE A 144 18.66 -10.58 -3.09
N GLU A 145 19.09 -11.82 -2.85
CA GLU A 145 20.38 -12.33 -3.31
C GLU A 145 20.51 -12.31 -4.84
N ALA A 146 19.43 -12.63 -5.56
CA ALA A 146 19.42 -12.55 -7.02
C ALA A 146 19.58 -11.11 -7.51
N VAL A 147 18.94 -10.13 -6.86
CA VAL A 147 19.13 -8.71 -7.17
C VAL A 147 20.56 -8.28 -6.88
N GLN A 148 21.13 -8.64 -5.74
CA GLN A 148 22.50 -8.27 -5.37
C GLN A 148 23.55 -8.92 -6.30
N GLY A 149 23.46 -10.24 -6.49
CA GLY A 149 24.41 -11.01 -7.31
C GLY A 149 24.32 -10.76 -8.82
N SER A 150 23.32 -10.01 -9.28
CA SER A 150 23.18 -9.54 -10.65
C SER A 150 23.51 -8.05 -10.83
N GLY A 151 24.07 -7.39 -9.80
CA GLY A 151 24.37 -5.95 -9.88
C GLY A 151 23.11 -5.10 -9.99
N ILE A 152 22.07 -5.42 -9.21
CA ILE A 152 20.71 -4.85 -9.31
C ILE A 152 20.13 -5.07 -10.71
N LEU A 153 20.03 -6.34 -11.11
CA LEU A 153 19.42 -6.76 -12.37
C LEU A 153 20.06 -6.09 -13.61
N GLY A 154 21.39 -5.93 -13.59
CA GLY A 154 22.16 -5.31 -14.66
C GLY A 154 22.22 -3.78 -14.62
N LEU A 155 21.84 -3.14 -13.50
CA LEU A 155 22.11 -1.72 -13.28
C LEU A 155 23.63 -1.45 -13.18
N TYR A 156 24.38 -2.42 -12.65
CA TYR A 156 25.83 -2.45 -12.62
C TYR A 156 26.36 -3.61 -13.46
N ASP A 157 27.54 -3.44 -14.06
CA ASP A 157 28.19 -4.46 -14.89
C ASP A 157 28.58 -5.74 -14.11
N CYS A 158 28.62 -5.64 -12.78
CA CYS A 158 28.94 -6.76 -11.89
C CYS A 158 28.24 -6.65 -10.52
N ALA A 159 28.31 -7.72 -9.73
CA ALA A 159 27.86 -7.72 -8.34
C ALA A 159 28.83 -6.91 -7.48
N TYR A 160 28.31 -5.90 -6.78
CA TYR A 160 29.07 -5.11 -5.80
C TYR A 160 28.79 -5.53 -4.34
N ARG A 161 27.84 -6.45 -4.14
CA ARG A 161 27.60 -7.18 -2.90
C ARG A 161 27.71 -8.68 -3.17
N VAL A 162 28.25 -9.41 -2.20
CA VAL A 162 28.45 -10.86 -2.32
C VAL A 162 27.07 -11.51 -2.36
N LEU A 163 26.82 -12.34 -3.37
CA LEU A 163 25.69 -13.27 -3.33
C LEU A 163 26.04 -14.35 -2.32
N ASP A 164 25.26 -14.48 -1.25
CA ASP A 164 25.58 -15.34 -0.12
C ASP A 164 24.43 -16.30 0.21
N VAL A 165 24.68 -17.61 0.07
CA VAL A 165 23.71 -18.63 0.45
C VAL A 165 23.42 -18.62 1.97
N ASP A 166 24.39 -18.19 2.78
CA ASP A 166 24.22 -18.08 4.22
C ASP A 166 23.26 -16.94 4.59
N ASP A 167 23.20 -15.87 3.81
CA ASP A 167 22.23 -14.79 3.97
C ASP A 167 20.80 -15.32 3.77
N VAL A 168 20.60 -16.22 2.80
CA VAL A 168 19.31 -16.91 2.62
C VAL A 168 18.94 -17.75 3.84
N LEU A 169 19.86 -18.56 4.33
CA LEU A 169 19.62 -19.44 5.48
C LEU A 169 19.31 -18.64 6.75
N THR A 170 20.06 -17.56 6.99
CA THR A 170 19.91 -16.70 8.16
C THR A 170 18.62 -15.88 8.11
N ASN A 171 18.24 -15.35 6.95
CA ASN A 171 16.95 -14.68 6.73
C ASN A 171 15.76 -15.63 6.95
N VAL A 172 15.81 -16.85 6.40
CA VAL A 172 14.77 -17.88 6.63
C VAL A 172 14.69 -18.25 8.12
N SER A 173 15.84 -18.37 8.79
CA SER A 173 15.91 -18.63 10.23
C SER A 173 15.30 -17.49 11.05
N GLY A 174 15.56 -16.23 10.68
CA GLY A 174 14.91 -15.07 11.27
C GLY A 174 13.39 -15.12 11.13
N ALA A 175 12.89 -15.43 9.94
CA ALA A 175 11.45 -15.57 9.71
C ALA A 175 10.83 -16.73 10.51
N LEU A 176 11.54 -17.85 10.65
CA LEU A 176 11.14 -18.97 11.52
C LEU A 176 11.02 -18.52 12.98
N ILE A 177 12.07 -17.91 13.53
CA ILE A 177 12.09 -17.39 14.90
C ILE A 177 10.93 -16.41 15.10
N GLY A 178 10.75 -15.45 14.19
CA GLY A 178 9.64 -14.51 14.25
C GLY A 178 8.27 -15.19 14.24
N ALA A 179 8.08 -16.20 13.39
CA ALA A 179 6.83 -16.96 13.33
C ALA A 179 6.56 -17.75 14.62
N LEU A 180 7.60 -18.29 15.26
CA LEU A 180 7.49 -18.98 16.55
C LEU A 180 7.21 -18.01 17.70
N LEU A 181 7.76 -16.80 17.68
CA LEU A 181 7.52 -15.74 18.66
C LEU A 181 6.15 -15.06 18.50
N ALA A 182 5.56 -15.12 17.30
CA ALA A 182 4.32 -14.42 16.95
C ALA A 182 3.15 -14.57 17.95
N PRO A 183 2.93 -15.72 18.62
CA PRO A 183 1.91 -15.85 19.65
C PRO A 183 2.11 -14.90 20.84
N ALA A 184 3.36 -14.71 21.27
CA ALA A 184 3.74 -13.91 22.44
C ALA A 184 3.76 -12.39 22.16
N VAL A 185 3.96 -11.97 20.91
CA VAL A 185 4.04 -10.54 20.55
C VAL A 185 2.68 -9.87 20.61
N VAL A 186 2.34 -9.14 21.67
CA VAL A 186 1.01 -8.50 21.83
C VAL A 186 0.82 -7.21 21.02
N LEU A 187 1.90 -6.52 20.68
CA LEU A 187 1.87 -5.19 20.03
C LEU A 187 1.29 -5.21 18.61
N VAL A 188 1.43 -6.34 17.90
CA VAL A 188 0.98 -6.45 16.50
C VAL A 188 -0.52 -6.76 16.45
N PRO A 189 -1.34 -5.95 15.77
CA PRO A 189 -2.79 -6.15 15.70
C PRO A 189 -3.18 -7.49 15.08
N ARG A 190 -4.22 -8.12 15.66
CA ARG A 190 -4.85 -9.31 15.11
C ARG A 190 -6.13 -8.93 14.34
N PRO A 191 -6.45 -9.62 13.25
CA PRO A 191 -7.75 -9.47 12.60
C PRO A 191 -8.92 -9.71 13.54
N GLY A 192 -9.88 -8.77 13.58
CA GLY A 192 -11.11 -8.92 14.35
C GLY A 192 -12.21 -9.68 13.59
N HIS A 193 -13.27 -10.05 14.32
CA HIS A 193 -14.54 -10.46 13.74
C HIS A 193 -15.42 -9.23 13.54
N VAL A 194 -15.62 -8.82 12.29
CA VAL A 194 -16.51 -7.70 11.98
C VAL A 194 -17.61 -8.19 11.04
N ALA A 195 -18.86 -8.07 11.48
CA ALA A 195 -20.02 -8.33 10.65
C ALA A 195 -20.08 -7.29 9.53
N GLY A 196 -20.29 -7.75 8.29
CA GLY A 196 -20.45 -6.87 7.13
C GLY A 196 -21.60 -5.90 7.36
N ARG A 197 -21.33 -4.59 7.28
CA ARG A 197 -22.36 -3.55 7.40
C ARG A 197 -23.13 -3.42 6.09
N THR A 198 -24.44 -3.58 6.15
CA THR A 198 -25.38 -3.30 5.05
C THR A 198 -25.95 -1.88 5.21
N GLY A 199 -26.42 -1.27 4.12
CA GLY A 199 -27.01 0.07 4.12
C GLY A 199 -26.07 1.16 3.63
N ARG A 200 -26.17 2.38 4.18
CA ARG A 200 -25.42 3.55 3.69
C ARG A 200 -23.90 3.36 3.79
N SER A 201 -23.20 3.77 2.74
CA SER A 201 -21.75 3.73 2.66
C SER A 201 -21.13 4.84 3.52
N GLY A 202 -20.28 4.43 4.45
CA GLY A 202 -19.51 5.36 5.26
C GLY A 202 -18.46 6.15 4.47
N PRO A 203 -17.92 7.22 5.06
CA PRO A 203 -16.99 8.16 4.43
C PRO A 203 -15.72 7.49 3.89
N LEU A 204 -15.12 6.55 4.63
CA LEU A 204 -13.92 5.84 4.18
C LEU A 204 -14.16 5.03 2.89
N ARG A 205 -15.32 4.38 2.75
CA ARG A 205 -15.64 3.61 1.54
C ARG A 205 -15.80 4.53 0.33
N ARG A 206 -16.44 5.69 0.54
CA ARG A 206 -16.61 6.73 -0.48
C ARG A 206 -15.25 7.28 -0.92
N ALA A 207 -14.38 7.55 0.05
CA ALA A 207 -13.00 7.98 -0.20
C ALA A 207 -12.25 6.95 -1.05
N THR A 208 -12.27 5.67 -0.66
CA THR A 208 -11.59 4.60 -1.41
C THR A 208 -12.13 4.49 -2.84
N ALA A 209 -13.44 4.55 -3.04
CA ALA A 209 -14.03 4.53 -4.39
C ALA A 209 -13.57 5.73 -5.22
N ALA A 210 -13.65 6.93 -4.67
CA ALA A 210 -13.21 8.15 -5.34
C ALA A 210 -11.71 8.11 -5.68
N SER A 211 -10.86 7.61 -4.76
CA SER A 211 -9.44 7.44 -5.03
C SER A 211 -9.18 6.50 -6.21
N VAL A 212 -9.91 5.38 -6.31
CA VAL A 212 -9.80 4.49 -7.48
C VAL A 212 -10.24 5.20 -8.76
N ASP A 213 -11.39 5.86 -8.74
CA ASP A 213 -11.95 6.55 -9.91
C ASP A 213 -11.00 7.65 -10.40
N LEU A 214 -10.41 8.42 -9.48
CA LEU A 214 -9.47 9.49 -9.79
C LEU A 214 -8.12 8.96 -10.27
N LEU A 215 -7.61 7.87 -9.66
CA LEU A 215 -6.41 7.21 -10.18
C LEU A 215 -6.62 6.71 -11.61
N LEU A 216 -7.79 6.15 -11.91
CA LEU A 216 -8.15 5.73 -13.27
C LEU A 216 -8.17 6.94 -14.23
N VAL A 217 -8.79 8.04 -13.83
CA VAL A 217 -8.81 9.28 -14.61
C VAL A 217 -7.41 9.84 -14.82
N SER A 218 -6.54 9.84 -13.80
CA SER A 218 -5.16 10.34 -13.92
C SER A 218 -4.31 9.46 -14.84
N ILE A 219 -4.46 8.14 -14.78
CA ILE A 219 -3.70 7.21 -15.64
C ILE A 219 -4.12 7.36 -17.10
N VAL A 220 -5.43 7.47 -17.38
CA VAL A 220 -5.95 7.54 -18.76
C VAL A 220 -5.88 8.97 -19.31
N GLY A 221 -6.19 9.96 -18.47
CA GLY A 221 -6.24 11.37 -18.83
C GLY A 221 -4.87 12.03 -18.99
N GLY A 222 -3.86 11.54 -18.27
CA GLY A 222 -2.51 12.12 -18.30
C GLY A 222 -2.52 13.60 -17.89
N SER A 223 -1.86 14.44 -18.67
CA SER A 223 -1.73 15.88 -18.45
C SER A 223 -2.56 16.74 -19.40
N ASP A 224 -3.37 16.15 -20.29
CA ASP A 224 -4.23 16.91 -21.20
C ASP A 224 -5.57 17.24 -20.51
N PRO A 225 -5.90 18.54 -20.27
CA PRO A 225 -7.17 18.93 -19.69
C PRO A 225 -8.38 18.35 -20.42
N LEU A 226 -8.36 18.33 -21.75
CA LEU A 226 -9.50 17.87 -22.54
C LEU A 226 -9.75 16.38 -22.30
N LEU A 227 -8.68 15.58 -22.33
CA LEU A 227 -8.76 14.15 -22.05
C LEU A 227 -9.13 13.87 -20.59
N VAL A 228 -8.61 14.64 -19.62
CA VAL A 228 -9.00 14.54 -18.21
C VAL A 228 -10.49 14.85 -18.04
N GLY A 229 -10.99 15.93 -18.65
CA GLY A 229 -12.41 16.30 -18.63
C GLY A 229 -13.29 15.21 -19.24
N ALA A 230 -12.89 14.66 -20.38
CA ALA A 230 -13.58 13.54 -21.02
C ALA A 230 -13.60 12.29 -20.12
N CYS A 231 -12.48 11.94 -19.48
CA CYS A 231 -12.37 10.82 -18.56
C CYS A 231 -13.25 11.02 -17.31
N LEU A 232 -13.30 12.23 -16.74
CA LEU A 232 -14.17 12.55 -15.61
C LEU A 232 -15.65 12.34 -15.98
N LEU A 233 -16.09 12.85 -17.13
CA LEU A 233 -17.45 12.64 -17.61
C LEU A 233 -17.73 11.16 -17.91
N LEU A 234 -16.78 10.44 -18.51
CA LEU A 234 -16.92 9.01 -18.75
C LEU A 234 -17.12 8.25 -17.43
N VAL A 235 -16.22 8.46 -16.45
CA VAL A 235 -16.19 7.71 -15.19
C VAL A 235 -17.34 8.07 -14.25
N PHE A 236 -17.69 9.36 -14.13
CA PHE A 236 -18.67 9.83 -13.16
C PHE A 236 -20.08 10.05 -13.73
N VAL A 237 -20.23 10.23 -15.05
CA VAL A 237 -21.54 10.41 -15.71
C VAL A 237 -21.91 9.19 -16.53
N ALA A 238 -21.16 8.87 -17.59
CA ALA A 238 -21.55 7.86 -18.55
C ALA A 238 -21.60 6.45 -17.93
N VAL A 239 -20.53 6.03 -17.24
CA VAL A 239 -20.47 4.70 -16.62
C VAL A 239 -21.60 4.49 -15.61
N PRO A 240 -21.88 5.37 -14.63
CA PRO A 240 -23.00 5.16 -13.71
C PRO A 240 -24.37 5.18 -14.41
N VAL A 241 -24.58 6.03 -15.41
CA VAL A 241 -25.86 6.07 -16.15
C VAL A 241 -26.10 4.77 -16.92
N LEU A 242 -25.05 4.17 -17.47
CA LEU A 242 -25.12 2.93 -18.25
C LEU A 242 -25.09 1.67 -17.38
N ALA A 243 -24.30 1.67 -16.29
CA ALA A 243 -24.04 0.52 -15.42
C ALA A 243 -24.95 0.45 -14.18
N GLY A 244 -26.03 1.24 -14.13
CA GLY A 244 -27.03 1.18 -13.06
C GLY A 244 -26.53 1.76 -11.72
N GLY A 245 -25.89 2.91 -11.79
CA GLY A 245 -25.60 3.78 -10.65
C GLY A 245 -24.27 3.55 -9.95
N ALA A 246 -23.27 2.92 -10.58
CA ALA A 246 -21.96 2.72 -9.96
C ALA A 246 -20.81 3.11 -10.89
N THR A 247 -19.82 3.81 -10.34
CA THR A 247 -18.51 4.05 -10.97
C THR A 247 -17.62 2.80 -10.84
N PRO A 248 -16.51 2.70 -11.60
CA PRO A 248 -15.55 1.59 -11.45
C PRO A 248 -15.06 1.41 -10.01
N GLY A 249 -14.70 2.49 -9.33
CA GLY A 249 -14.28 2.50 -7.93
C GLY A 249 -15.39 2.08 -6.98
N GLN A 250 -16.62 2.55 -7.20
CA GLN A 250 -17.78 2.12 -6.42
C GLN A 250 -18.04 0.61 -6.61
N HIS A 251 -17.90 0.08 -7.83
CA HIS A 251 -17.96 -1.36 -8.09
C HIS A 251 -16.87 -2.13 -7.33
N LEU A 252 -15.64 -1.61 -7.28
CA LEU A 252 -14.55 -2.25 -6.54
C LEU A 252 -14.85 -2.37 -5.05
N VAL A 253 -15.43 -1.35 -4.44
CA VAL A 253 -15.76 -1.34 -3.00
C VAL A 253 -17.18 -1.83 -2.69
N ARG A 254 -17.88 -2.43 -3.65
CA ARG A 254 -19.27 -2.91 -3.53
C ARG A 254 -20.24 -1.82 -3.05
N ALA A 255 -20.21 -0.67 -3.69
CA ALA A 255 -21.14 0.42 -3.48
C ALA A 255 -21.90 0.74 -4.77
N ALA A 256 -23.11 1.27 -4.64
CA ALA A 256 -23.88 1.82 -5.75
C ALA A 256 -24.81 2.93 -5.29
N VAL A 257 -25.11 3.84 -6.21
CA VAL A 257 -26.01 4.95 -6.04
C VAL A 257 -27.44 4.46 -6.23
N VAL A 258 -28.26 4.70 -5.21
CA VAL A 258 -29.67 4.31 -5.14
C VAL A 258 -30.50 5.51 -4.67
N GLN A 259 -31.82 5.39 -4.79
CA GLN A 259 -32.76 6.29 -4.15
C GLN A 259 -32.83 6.01 -2.63
N PRO A 260 -33.35 6.94 -1.81
CA PRO A 260 -33.47 6.74 -0.36
C PRO A 260 -34.32 5.52 0.05
N ASP A 261 -35.25 5.10 -0.82
CA ASP A 261 -36.07 3.90 -0.67
C ASP A 261 -35.35 2.60 -1.12
N GLY A 262 -34.09 2.70 -1.58
CA GLY A 262 -33.27 1.59 -2.05
C GLY A 262 -33.47 1.21 -3.52
N ARG A 263 -34.36 1.87 -4.26
CA ARG A 263 -34.57 1.61 -5.69
C ARG A 263 -33.40 2.15 -6.53
N PRO A 264 -33.20 1.66 -7.76
CA PRO A 264 -32.20 2.20 -8.68
C PRO A 264 -32.41 3.70 -8.92
N ALA A 265 -31.33 4.49 -8.87
CA ALA A 265 -31.41 5.91 -9.17
C ALA A 265 -31.75 6.18 -10.65
N GLY A 266 -32.61 7.16 -10.90
CA GLY A 266 -32.97 7.56 -12.26
C GLY A 266 -31.77 8.15 -13.03
N ARG A 267 -31.73 7.94 -14.35
CA ARG A 267 -30.63 8.40 -15.22
C ARG A 267 -30.31 9.89 -15.09
N ARG A 268 -31.33 10.75 -14.98
CA ARG A 268 -31.16 12.20 -14.80
C ARG A 268 -30.46 12.55 -13.48
N ALA A 269 -30.85 11.89 -12.38
CA ALA A 269 -30.22 12.08 -11.08
C ALA A 269 -28.76 11.62 -11.08
N LEU A 270 -28.49 10.47 -11.73
CA LEU A 270 -27.12 9.97 -11.92
C LEU A 270 -26.26 10.92 -12.74
N ALA A 271 -26.80 11.46 -13.84
CA ALA A 271 -26.07 12.41 -14.69
C ALA A 271 -25.76 13.70 -13.94
N LEU A 272 -26.75 14.31 -13.28
CA LEU A 272 -26.55 15.52 -12.47
C LEU A 272 -25.52 15.29 -11.36
N ARG A 273 -25.59 14.13 -10.68
CA ARG A 273 -24.62 13.75 -9.65
C ARG A 273 -23.21 13.66 -10.21
N GLY A 274 -23.06 13.05 -11.39
CA GLY A 274 -21.79 12.93 -12.08
C GLY A 274 -21.20 14.27 -12.49
N VAL A 275 -22.01 15.21 -12.99
CA VAL A 275 -21.56 16.58 -13.34
C VAL A 275 -21.13 17.35 -12.10
N LEU A 276 -21.90 17.27 -11.00
CA LEU A 276 -21.56 17.91 -9.72
C LEU A 276 -20.24 17.40 -9.13
N ILE A 277 -19.86 16.15 -9.42
CA ILE A 277 -18.56 15.60 -9.04
C ILE A 277 -17.47 16.05 -10.03
N SER A 278 -17.73 15.90 -11.34
CA SER A 278 -16.72 16.13 -12.39
C SER A 278 -16.24 17.57 -12.45
N GLY A 279 -17.15 18.55 -12.31
CA GLY A 279 -16.83 19.98 -12.43
C GLY A 279 -15.74 20.44 -11.46
N PRO A 280 -15.91 20.27 -10.14
CA PRO A 280 -14.88 20.64 -9.18
C PRO A 280 -13.54 19.92 -9.40
N TRP A 281 -13.56 18.62 -9.71
CA TRP A 281 -12.32 17.87 -10.01
C TRP A 281 -11.59 18.37 -11.25
N PHE A 282 -12.34 18.73 -12.31
CA PHE A 282 -11.77 19.32 -13.50
C PHE A 282 -11.10 20.66 -13.21
N LEU A 283 -11.72 21.53 -12.40
CA LEU A 283 -11.13 22.79 -11.98
C LEU A 283 -9.81 22.59 -11.21
N VAL A 284 -9.73 21.56 -10.36
CA VAL A 284 -8.46 21.20 -9.70
C VAL A 284 -7.40 20.76 -10.69
N ALA A 285 -7.77 19.89 -11.64
CA ALA A 285 -6.81 19.39 -12.63
C ALA A 285 -6.23 20.54 -13.47
N VAL A 286 -7.09 21.45 -13.95
CA VAL A 286 -6.67 22.64 -14.70
C VAL A 286 -5.82 23.57 -13.83
N PHE A 287 -6.21 23.80 -12.58
CA PHE A 287 -5.43 24.63 -11.67
C PHE A 287 -4.06 24.03 -11.34
N ALA A 288 -3.99 22.72 -11.12
CA ALA A 288 -2.75 22.00 -10.87
C ALA A 288 -1.80 22.13 -12.05
N GLN A 289 -2.28 21.92 -13.27
CA GLN A 289 -1.50 22.10 -14.49
C GLN A 289 -1.03 23.55 -14.65
N TRP A 290 -1.95 24.53 -14.52
CA TRP A 290 -1.62 25.95 -14.59
C TRP A 290 -0.52 26.36 -13.60
N SER A 291 -0.56 25.80 -12.37
CA SER A 291 0.46 26.04 -11.36
C SER A 291 1.79 25.35 -11.68
N GLY A 292 1.74 24.16 -12.26
CA GLY A 292 2.92 23.40 -12.70
C GLY A 292 3.65 24.08 -13.86
N ASP A 293 2.93 24.64 -14.83
CA ASP A 293 3.50 25.40 -15.95
C ASP A 293 4.26 26.66 -15.48
N ARG A 294 3.93 27.17 -14.28
CA ARG A 294 4.56 28.33 -13.64
C ARG A 294 5.55 27.94 -12.55
N ALA A 295 6.04 26.71 -12.54
CA ALA A 295 6.85 26.22 -11.44
C ALA A 295 8.15 26.98 -11.22
N ALA A 296 8.75 27.50 -12.29
CA ALA A 296 9.94 28.35 -12.20
C ALA A 296 9.66 29.71 -11.55
N GLU A 297 8.45 30.25 -11.71
CA GLU A 297 8.04 31.57 -11.20
C GLU A 297 7.46 31.49 -9.78
N LEU A 298 6.79 30.38 -9.45
CA LEU A 298 6.01 30.20 -8.23
C LEU A 298 6.32 28.87 -7.50
N PRO A 299 7.59 28.57 -7.15
CA PRO A 299 7.99 27.26 -6.64
C PRO A 299 7.23 26.84 -5.37
N GLY A 300 6.88 27.79 -4.50
CA GLY A 300 6.07 27.52 -3.31
C GLY A 300 4.60 27.17 -3.61
N LEU A 301 4.06 27.64 -4.73
CA LEU A 301 2.65 27.46 -5.09
C LEU A 301 2.38 26.12 -5.79
N VAL A 302 3.37 25.61 -6.54
CA VAL A 302 3.31 24.36 -7.35
C VAL A 302 2.90 23.16 -6.51
N VAL A 303 3.44 23.06 -5.29
CA VAL A 303 3.20 21.91 -4.41
C VAL A 303 2.05 22.19 -3.45
N VAL A 304 2.05 23.37 -2.82
CA VAL A 304 1.13 23.66 -1.72
C VAL A 304 -0.29 23.90 -2.22
N ALA A 305 -0.49 24.69 -3.27
CA ALA A 305 -1.84 25.08 -3.66
C ALA A 305 -2.67 23.93 -4.26
N PRO A 306 -2.14 23.09 -5.18
CA PRO A 306 -2.88 21.92 -5.67
C PRO A 306 -3.22 20.93 -4.57
N LEU A 307 -2.27 20.67 -3.64
CA LEU A 307 -2.52 19.78 -2.51
C LEU A 307 -3.58 20.32 -1.56
N VAL A 308 -3.57 21.62 -1.26
CA VAL A 308 -4.59 22.26 -0.41
C VAL A 308 -5.97 22.21 -1.06
N VAL A 309 -6.06 22.49 -2.37
CA VAL A 309 -7.32 22.43 -3.12
C VAL A 309 -7.84 20.99 -3.18
N GLN A 310 -6.95 20.01 -3.45
CA GLN A 310 -7.28 18.60 -3.47
C GLN A 310 -7.72 18.09 -2.10
N ALA A 311 -7.01 18.46 -1.03
CA ALA A 311 -7.38 18.14 0.34
C ALA A 311 -8.73 18.77 0.71
N GLY A 312 -8.98 20.01 0.31
CA GLY A 312 -10.25 20.71 0.50
C GLY A 312 -11.42 20.01 -0.19
N LEU A 313 -11.23 19.51 -1.41
CA LEU A 313 -12.26 18.77 -2.16
C LEU A 313 -12.51 17.37 -1.60
N VAL A 314 -11.44 16.67 -1.24
CA VAL A 314 -11.52 15.39 -0.52
C VAL A 314 -12.26 15.59 0.80
N ALA A 315 -11.95 16.66 1.55
CA ALA A 315 -12.67 17.04 2.76
C ALA A 315 -14.11 17.50 2.49
N ALA A 316 -14.42 18.14 1.36
CA ALA A 316 -15.79 18.51 1.02
C ALA A 316 -16.64 17.28 0.66
N VAL A 317 -16.03 16.24 0.07
CA VAL A 317 -16.71 14.99 -0.31
C VAL A 317 -16.80 14.00 0.85
N ILE A 318 -15.76 13.91 1.68
CA ILE A 318 -15.67 12.99 2.83
C ILE A 318 -16.13 13.67 4.12
N GLY A 319 -15.61 14.87 4.39
CA GLY A 319 -15.79 15.65 5.61
C GLY A 319 -17.24 16.10 5.84
N THR A 320 -17.96 16.49 4.79
CA THR A 320 -19.40 16.78 4.91
C THR A 320 -20.20 15.53 5.29
N ALA A 321 -19.82 14.36 4.79
CA ALA A 321 -20.44 13.10 5.16
C ALA A 321 -20.07 12.64 6.58
N THR A 322 -18.89 12.99 7.10
CA THR A 322 -18.53 12.74 8.51
C THR A 322 -19.20 13.72 9.48
N VAL A 323 -19.41 14.98 9.06
CA VAL A 323 -19.99 16.04 9.91
C VAL A 323 -21.51 15.94 9.97
N ARG A 324 -22.17 15.55 8.87
CA ARG A 324 -23.62 15.35 8.88
C ARG A 324 -23.99 14.00 9.48
N ARG A 325 -24.91 14.01 10.44
CA ARG A 325 -25.47 12.80 11.07
C ARG A 325 -26.13 11.84 10.06
N ASP A 326 -26.57 12.35 8.91
CA ASP A 326 -27.21 11.56 7.86
C ASP A 326 -26.24 10.85 6.89
N ASN A 327 -24.92 11.11 6.99
CA ASN A 327 -23.86 10.61 6.10
C ASN A 327 -24.13 10.89 4.60
N ARG A 328 -24.86 11.96 4.26
CA ARG A 328 -25.11 12.38 2.88
C ARG A 328 -24.09 13.42 2.43
N ALA A 329 -23.46 13.17 1.28
CA ALA A 329 -22.59 14.14 0.64
C ALA A 329 -23.43 15.22 -0.09
N PRO A 330 -22.89 16.42 -0.39
CA PRO A 330 -23.62 17.51 -1.05
C PRO A 330 -24.31 17.06 -2.35
N GLN A 331 -23.60 16.30 -3.18
CA GLN A 331 -24.14 15.75 -4.42
C GLN A 331 -25.26 14.72 -4.19
N ASP A 332 -25.25 14.01 -3.07
CA ASP A 332 -26.33 13.08 -2.70
C ASP A 332 -27.59 13.86 -2.31
N VAL A 333 -27.45 15.00 -1.61
CA VAL A 333 -28.55 15.88 -1.20
C VAL A 333 -29.20 16.54 -2.42
N LEU A 334 -28.39 17.16 -3.28
CA LEU A 334 -28.86 17.91 -4.45
C LEU A 334 -29.56 17.02 -5.49
N THR A 335 -29.22 15.72 -5.53
CA THR A 335 -29.80 14.78 -6.49
C THR A 335 -30.85 13.85 -5.91
N GLY A 336 -31.12 13.93 -4.61
CA GLY A 336 -32.04 13.01 -3.94
C GLY A 336 -31.56 11.55 -4.00
N THR A 337 -30.25 11.31 -3.98
CA THR A 337 -29.65 9.96 -4.05
C THR A 337 -28.88 9.62 -2.78
N GLU A 338 -28.51 8.34 -2.64
CA GLU A 338 -27.66 7.83 -1.57
C GLU A 338 -26.69 6.77 -2.11
N LEU A 339 -25.50 6.64 -1.52
CA LEU A 339 -24.58 5.55 -1.84
C LEU A 339 -24.74 4.41 -0.85
N HIS A 340 -25.22 3.25 -1.31
CA HIS A 340 -25.45 2.07 -0.47
C HIS A 340 -24.44 0.97 -0.76
N VAL A 341 -24.14 0.17 0.26
CA VAL A 341 -23.33 -1.06 0.11
C VAL A 341 -24.19 -2.11 -0.58
N ARG A 342 -23.73 -2.61 -1.74
CA ARG A 342 -24.37 -3.73 -2.43
C ARG A 342 -24.12 -5.01 -1.62
N GLU A 343 -25.20 -5.68 -1.25
CA GLU A 343 -25.12 -7.01 -0.62
C GLU A 343 -24.48 -8.02 -1.58
N ARG A 344 -23.79 -9.01 -1.00
CA ARG A 344 -23.28 -10.15 -1.74
C ARG A 344 -24.47 -10.94 -2.27
N THR A 345 -24.52 -11.21 -3.57
CA THR A 345 -25.65 -11.86 -4.26
C THR A 345 -26.14 -13.14 -3.58
N GLY A 346 -25.26 -13.89 -2.88
CA GLY A 346 -25.61 -15.10 -2.12
C GLY A 346 -26.25 -14.88 -0.73
N VAL A 347 -26.13 -13.70 -0.12
CA VAL A 347 -26.77 -13.40 1.18
C VAL A 347 -28.24 -13.00 0.98
N ARG A 348 -28.53 -12.30 -0.12
CA ARG A 348 -29.90 -11.94 -0.52
C ARG A 348 -30.77 -13.19 -0.75
N ALA A 349 -30.21 -14.24 -1.35
CA ALA A 349 -30.89 -15.51 -1.55
C ALA A 349 -31.22 -16.24 -0.23
N ARG A 350 -30.31 -16.23 0.75
CA ARG A 350 -30.54 -16.84 2.08
C ARG A 350 -31.60 -16.10 2.90
N ARG A 351 -31.64 -14.76 2.84
CA ARG A 351 -32.68 -13.96 3.51
C ARG A 351 -34.05 -14.08 2.84
N ALA A 352 -34.09 -14.20 1.52
CA ALA A 352 -35.33 -14.43 0.79
C ALA A 352 -35.92 -15.83 1.07
N GLY A 353 -35.07 -16.85 1.28
CA GLY A 353 -35.50 -18.21 1.63
C GLY A 353 -35.86 -18.44 3.10
N SER A 354 -35.43 -17.55 4.02
CA SER A 354 -35.76 -17.66 5.45
C SER A 354 -37.01 -16.87 5.87
N GLY A 355 -37.68 -16.20 4.93
CA GLY A 355 -38.90 -15.43 5.15
C GLY A 355 -40.17 -16.13 4.67
N SER A 356 -40.09 -17.41 4.30
CA SER A 356 -41.19 -18.19 3.73
C SER A 356 -41.50 -19.47 4.52
N THR A 357 -41.27 -19.48 5.83
CA THR A 357 -41.67 -20.58 6.73
C THR A 357 -42.48 -20.03 7.89
#